data_AF-A0A5C6Q884-F1
#
_entry.id   AF-A0A5C6Q884-F1
#
_cell.length_a   1.000
_cell.length_b   1.000
_cell.length_c   1.000
_cell.angle_alpha   90.00
_cell.angle_beta   90.00
_cell.angle_gamma   90.00
#
_symmetry.space_group_name_H-M   'P 1'
#
loop_
_entity.id
_entity.type
_entity.pdbx_description
1 polymer ?
#
loop_
_entity_poly.entity_id
_entity_poly.type
_entity_poly.pdbx_seq_one_letter_code
_entity_poly.pdbx_strand_id
1 'polypeptide(L)'
;MKYLLMGIFLSLISLCSFSQELVCQERTPAKGTLFTDMYEGVDDISLKICNKLFDGSEVDQAMKAWFINWKEKLSFHVKPLEKLGVDSDLIINNAYESLITLSYPKNINASKNTQTGKYHLKYNNDEIAVLDNVDCKDYGPKNCRILFDNLYKAIVAPFESSYQYANSKAGINIALKNTAWANYFENSRSQTFIDLAINTWYYQDKLKENRLLPPPNKQYFALHPSIIMHYSVDADHGEQMKEALAIEWAGINYWQLKIPLGLSVVSTYADRVSVKSVSHGVMFHINNTYSFGLTTNSDQQHGIFVTLDLLKLFEDKKSNYKNYLNNIKDL
;
A
#
# COMPACT_ATOMS: atom_id res chain seq x y z
N MET A 1 -23.41 -7.39 -0.20
CA MET A 1 -23.26 -8.33 -1.34
C MET A 1 -22.21 -7.88 -2.37
N LYS A 2 -21.12 -7.23 -1.93
CA LYS A 2 -19.96 -6.82 -2.76
C LYS A 2 -18.61 -7.37 -2.24
N TYR A 3 -18.65 -8.18 -1.18
CA TYR A 3 -17.46 -8.75 -0.51
C TYR A 3 -17.31 -10.27 -0.71
N LEU A 4 -18.13 -10.88 -1.58
CA LEU A 4 -18.02 -12.32 -1.90
C LEU A 4 -17.07 -12.61 -3.08
N LEU A 5 -16.66 -11.58 -3.83
CA LEU A 5 -15.79 -11.71 -5.02
C LEU A 5 -14.29 -11.53 -4.71
N MET A 6 -13.94 -11.00 -3.54
CA MET A 6 -12.54 -10.80 -3.13
C MET A 6 -11.95 -12.04 -2.42
N GLY A 7 -12.80 -12.85 -1.77
CA GLY A 7 -12.40 -14.12 -1.14
C GLY A 7 -12.07 -15.25 -2.13
N ILE A 8 -12.56 -15.16 -3.38
CA ILE A 8 -12.23 -16.12 -4.45
C ILE A 8 -10.88 -15.78 -5.11
N PHE A 9 -10.42 -14.53 -5.01
CA PHE A 9 -9.15 -14.09 -5.60
C PHE A 9 -7.93 -14.43 -4.73
N LEU A 10 -8.09 -14.44 -3.41
CA LEU A 10 -7.02 -14.79 -2.46
C LEU A 10 -6.85 -16.31 -2.24
N SER A 11 -7.87 -17.11 -2.54
CA SER A 11 -7.78 -18.59 -2.51
C SER A 11 -7.08 -19.19 -3.73
N LEU A 12 -6.93 -18.43 -4.83
CA LEU A 12 -6.18 -18.85 -6.01
C LEU A 12 -4.66 -18.61 -5.91
N ILE A 13 -4.23 -17.72 -5.01
CA ILE A 13 -2.81 -17.42 -4.80
C ILE A 13 -2.18 -18.38 -3.78
N SER A 14 -2.95 -18.91 -2.82
CA SER A 14 -2.48 -19.94 -1.88
C SER A 14 -2.36 -21.35 -2.50
N LEU A 15 -2.89 -21.57 -3.71
CA LEU A 15 -2.71 -22.81 -4.48
C LEU A 15 -1.41 -22.84 -5.31
N CYS A 16 -0.66 -21.74 -5.39
CA CYS A 16 0.61 -21.70 -6.15
C CYS A 16 1.83 -22.21 -5.38
N SER A 17 1.66 -22.74 -4.16
CA SER A 17 2.77 -23.29 -3.36
C SER A 17 2.63 -24.78 -3.03
N PHE A 18 1.74 -25.54 -3.69
CA PHE A 18 1.62 -26.97 -3.44
C PHE A 18 1.31 -27.81 -4.69
N SER A 19 2.23 -28.73 -4.96
CA SER A 19 2.14 -29.95 -5.78
C SER A 19 2.20 -29.86 -7.31
N GLN A 20 3.03 -30.75 -7.84
CA GLN A 20 3.56 -30.89 -9.20
C GLN A 20 2.77 -31.87 -10.08
N GLU A 21 1.50 -32.22 -9.80
CA GLU A 21 0.90 -33.43 -10.40
C GLU A 21 -0.46 -33.29 -11.12
N LEU A 22 -0.96 -32.09 -11.42
CA LEU A 22 -2.28 -31.91 -12.07
C LEU A 22 -2.24 -31.14 -13.40
N VAL A 23 -1.28 -31.45 -14.27
CA VAL A 23 -1.26 -30.94 -15.66
C VAL A 23 -1.77 -32.01 -16.60
N CYS A 24 -3.08 -32.29 -16.54
CA CYS A 24 -3.91 -32.89 -17.60
C CYS A 24 -5.37 -32.97 -17.11
N GLN A 25 -5.97 -31.83 -16.73
CA GLN A 25 -7.41 -31.72 -16.70
C GLN A 25 -7.84 -30.28 -17.00
N GLU A 26 -8.80 -30.17 -17.91
CA GLU A 26 -9.33 -28.96 -18.51
C GLU A 26 -9.55 -27.85 -17.49
N ARG A 27 -8.86 -26.72 -17.68
CA ARG A 27 -9.24 -25.44 -17.08
C ARG A 27 -9.72 -24.51 -18.18
N THR A 28 -11.03 -24.27 -18.20
CA THR A 28 -11.62 -23.11 -18.86
C THR A 28 -11.02 -21.82 -18.28
N PRO A 29 -10.36 -20.96 -19.06
CA PRO A 29 -9.87 -19.69 -18.57
C PRO A 29 -11.04 -18.73 -18.31
N ALA A 30 -10.96 -17.97 -17.21
CA ALA A 30 -11.81 -16.81 -17.02
C ALA A 30 -11.46 -15.78 -18.11
N LYS A 31 -12.43 -15.52 -18.99
CA LYS A 31 -12.35 -14.50 -20.05
C LYS A 31 -12.13 -13.12 -19.45
N GLY A 32 -11.13 -12.38 -19.94
CA GLY A 32 -11.06 -10.93 -19.78
C GLY A 32 -9.97 -10.36 -18.86
N THR A 33 -8.83 -11.01 -18.69
CA THR A 33 -7.64 -10.33 -18.12
C THR A 33 -6.64 -9.98 -19.23
N LEU A 34 -5.96 -8.84 -19.11
CA LEU A 34 -4.87 -8.40 -20.00
C LEU A 34 -3.88 -9.54 -20.28
N PHE A 35 -3.58 -10.35 -19.25
CA PHE A 35 -2.69 -11.49 -19.36
C PHE A 35 -3.30 -12.67 -20.14
N THR A 36 -4.60 -12.96 -19.99
CA THR A 36 -5.29 -13.98 -20.77
C THR A 36 -5.34 -13.61 -22.25
N ASP A 37 -5.67 -12.36 -22.57
CA ASP A 37 -5.79 -11.87 -23.96
C ASP A 37 -4.40 -11.70 -24.62
N MET A 38 -3.36 -11.39 -23.83
CA MET A 38 -1.97 -11.45 -24.27
C MET A 38 -1.53 -12.90 -24.50
N TYR A 39 -1.86 -13.85 -23.63
CA TYR A 39 -1.49 -15.27 -23.79
C TYR A 39 -2.21 -15.92 -24.98
N GLU A 40 -3.53 -15.76 -25.12
CA GLU A 40 -4.29 -16.31 -26.25
C GLU A 40 -3.85 -15.68 -27.59
N GLY A 41 -3.51 -14.38 -27.57
CA GLY A 41 -2.90 -13.71 -28.72
C GLY A 41 -1.49 -14.22 -29.02
N VAL A 42 -0.71 -14.54 -27.98
CA VAL A 42 0.63 -15.13 -28.14
C VAL A 42 0.51 -16.51 -28.77
N ASP A 43 -0.37 -17.42 -28.36
CA ASP A 43 -0.41 -18.79 -28.90
C ASP A 43 -0.78 -18.87 -30.41
N ASP A 44 -1.80 -18.13 -30.87
CA ASP A 44 -2.19 -18.11 -32.30
C ASP A 44 -1.12 -17.45 -33.18
N ILE A 45 -0.47 -16.41 -32.67
CA ILE A 45 0.59 -15.69 -33.38
C ILE A 45 1.91 -16.46 -33.31
N SER A 46 2.19 -17.14 -32.21
CA SER A 46 3.33 -18.04 -32.02
C SER A 46 3.37 -19.10 -33.08
N LEU A 47 2.20 -19.68 -33.37
CA LEU A 47 2.02 -20.67 -34.43
C LEU A 47 2.23 -20.05 -35.82
N LYS A 48 1.68 -18.85 -36.07
CA LYS A 48 1.82 -18.14 -37.35
C LYS A 48 3.24 -17.63 -37.60
N ILE A 49 3.92 -17.13 -36.57
CA ILE A 49 5.31 -16.67 -36.59
C ILE A 49 6.24 -17.86 -36.75
N CYS A 50 6.01 -18.97 -36.02
CA CYS A 50 6.76 -20.21 -36.25
C CYS A 50 6.62 -20.67 -37.71
N ASN A 51 5.39 -20.81 -38.21
CA ASN A 51 5.17 -21.27 -39.59
C ASN A 51 5.80 -20.33 -40.64
N LYS A 52 5.76 -19.00 -40.44
CA LYS A 52 6.37 -18.03 -41.37
C LYS A 52 7.88 -17.85 -41.22
N LEU A 53 8.46 -18.10 -40.04
CA LEU A 53 9.92 -18.13 -39.82
C LEU A 53 10.61 -19.21 -40.65
N PHE A 54 9.91 -20.31 -40.95
CA PHE A 54 10.47 -21.42 -41.71
C PHE A 54 10.32 -21.28 -43.24
N ASP A 55 9.43 -20.42 -43.74
CA ASP A 55 9.27 -20.15 -45.19
C ASP A 55 10.16 -19.00 -45.70
N GLY A 56 10.91 -18.33 -44.82
CA GLY A 56 12.05 -17.48 -45.17
C GLY A 56 11.76 -16.14 -45.86
N SER A 57 10.52 -15.84 -46.28
CA SER A 57 10.23 -14.64 -47.09
C SER A 57 9.30 -13.58 -46.47
N GLU A 58 8.68 -13.82 -45.30
CA GLU A 58 7.65 -12.89 -44.77
C GLU A 58 7.71 -12.60 -43.27
N VAL A 59 8.77 -13.03 -42.58
CA VAL A 59 8.93 -12.87 -41.12
C VAL A 59 8.82 -11.41 -40.68
N ASP A 60 9.45 -10.52 -41.45
CA ASP A 60 9.48 -9.10 -41.15
C ASP A 60 8.09 -8.46 -41.25
N GLN A 61 7.30 -8.84 -42.26
CA GLN A 61 5.91 -8.36 -42.39
C GLN A 61 4.99 -8.96 -41.32
N ALA A 62 5.16 -10.23 -40.98
CA ALA A 62 4.37 -10.89 -39.94
C ALA A 62 4.65 -10.30 -38.55
N MET A 63 5.93 -10.05 -38.24
CA MET A 63 6.32 -9.38 -37.00
C MET A 63 5.85 -7.92 -36.97
N LYS A 64 5.98 -7.16 -38.07
CA LYS A 64 5.45 -5.79 -38.14
C LYS A 64 3.93 -5.74 -37.92
N ALA A 65 3.19 -6.64 -38.56
CA ALA A 65 1.74 -6.76 -38.36
C ALA A 65 1.40 -7.14 -36.91
N TRP A 66 2.20 -8.01 -36.29
CA TRP A 66 2.05 -8.34 -34.87
C TRP A 66 2.29 -7.13 -33.96
N PHE A 67 3.38 -6.37 -34.18
CA PHE A 67 3.68 -5.19 -33.38
C PHE A 67 2.62 -4.11 -33.49
N ILE A 68 2.04 -3.91 -34.67
CA ILE A 68 0.92 -2.97 -34.87
C ILE A 68 -0.30 -3.41 -34.05
N ASN A 69 -0.70 -4.67 -34.15
CA ASN A 69 -1.84 -5.21 -33.39
C ASN A 69 -1.58 -5.18 -31.88
N TRP A 70 -0.36 -5.51 -31.45
CA TRP A 70 0.06 -5.41 -30.05
C TRP A 70 0.01 -3.97 -29.54
N LYS A 71 0.46 -3.00 -30.33
CA LYS A 71 0.41 -1.56 -30.00
C LYS A 71 -1.04 -1.09 -29.80
N GLU A 72 -1.95 -1.52 -30.67
CA GLU A 72 -3.38 -1.19 -30.58
C GLU A 72 -4.03 -1.79 -29.32
N LYS A 73 -3.76 -3.07 -29.02
CA LYS A 73 -4.24 -3.72 -27.79
C LYS A 73 -3.67 -3.08 -26.53
N LEU A 74 -2.37 -2.78 -26.51
CA LEU A 74 -1.75 -2.09 -25.38
C LEU A 74 -2.36 -0.71 -25.18
N SER A 75 -2.63 0.04 -26.25
CA SER A 75 -3.29 1.35 -26.17
C SER A 75 -4.66 1.27 -25.49
N PHE A 76 -5.45 0.24 -25.79
CA PHE A 76 -6.75 0.03 -25.14
C PHE A 76 -6.63 -0.10 -23.61
N HIS A 77 -5.57 -0.74 -23.12
CA HIS A 77 -5.36 -0.98 -21.68
C HIS A 77 -4.63 0.14 -20.95
N VAL A 78 -3.76 0.89 -21.64
CA VAL A 78 -2.96 1.98 -21.04
C VAL A 78 -3.70 3.32 -21.09
N LYS A 79 -4.62 3.55 -22.05
CA LYS A 79 -5.44 4.78 -22.13
C LYS A 79 -6.14 5.19 -20.83
N PRO A 80 -6.75 4.27 -20.05
CA PRO A 80 -7.34 4.63 -18.77
C PRO A 80 -6.36 5.27 -17.77
N LEU A 81 -5.06 5.02 -17.89
CA LEU A 81 -4.01 5.59 -17.04
C LEU A 81 -3.74 7.07 -17.31
N GLU A 82 -4.13 7.61 -18.47
CA GLU A 82 -4.03 9.06 -18.75
C GLU A 82 -4.79 9.91 -17.74
N LYS A 83 -5.88 9.37 -17.19
CA LYS A 83 -6.67 9.99 -16.12
C LYS A 83 -5.89 10.16 -14.81
N LEU A 84 -4.76 9.46 -14.67
CA LEU A 84 -3.85 9.52 -13.52
C LEU A 84 -2.60 10.37 -13.82
N GLY A 85 -2.60 11.12 -14.93
CA GLY A 85 -1.46 11.94 -15.36
C GLY A 85 -0.30 11.14 -15.97
N VAL A 86 -0.57 9.89 -16.38
CA VAL A 86 0.42 9.02 -17.03
C VAL A 86 0.37 9.23 -18.54
N ASP A 87 1.50 9.55 -19.16
CA ASP A 87 1.63 9.68 -20.62
C ASP A 87 1.57 8.29 -21.27
N SER A 88 0.39 7.93 -21.77
CA SER A 88 0.14 6.60 -22.34
C SER A 88 0.93 6.41 -23.64
N ASP A 89 1.08 7.47 -24.44
CA ASP A 89 1.83 7.46 -25.69
C ASP A 89 3.33 7.23 -25.43
N LEU A 90 3.88 7.84 -24.38
CA LEU A 90 5.26 7.58 -23.96
C LEU A 90 5.46 6.12 -23.54
N ILE A 91 4.53 5.53 -22.78
CA ILE A 91 4.60 4.11 -22.38
C ILE A 91 4.52 3.20 -23.61
N ILE A 92 3.55 3.44 -24.49
CA ILE A 92 3.31 2.63 -25.67
C ILE A 92 4.50 2.73 -26.63
N ASN A 93 5.02 3.94 -26.86
CA ASN A 93 6.18 4.15 -27.74
C ASN A 93 7.46 3.58 -27.13
N ASN A 94 7.70 3.75 -25.81
CA ASN A 94 8.86 3.14 -25.17
C ASN A 94 8.79 1.61 -25.20
N ALA A 95 7.61 1.03 -25.01
CA ALA A 95 7.44 -0.41 -25.05
C ALA A 95 7.54 -0.95 -26.49
N TYR A 96 7.03 -0.21 -27.48
CA TYR A 96 7.19 -0.50 -28.91
C TYR A 96 8.65 -0.38 -29.36
N GLU A 97 9.36 0.70 -29.00
CA GLU A 97 10.78 0.88 -29.31
C GLU A 97 11.66 -0.16 -28.60
N SER A 98 11.36 -0.48 -27.34
CA SER A 98 12.04 -1.56 -26.62
C SER A 98 11.82 -2.90 -27.32
N LEU A 99 10.59 -3.18 -27.75
CA LEU A 99 10.28 -4.39 -28.49
C LEU A 99 10.95 -4.41 -29.86
N ILE A 100 10.94 -3.34 -30.64
CA ILE A 100 11.66 -3.28 -31.92
C ILE A 100 13.16 -3.47 -31.70
N THR A 101 13.72 -2.82 -30.68
CA THR A 101 15.15 -2.95 -30.34
C THR A 101 15.51 -4.37 -29.87
N LEU A 102 14.60 -5.05 -29.17
CA LEU A 102 14.74 -6.44 -28.71
C LEU A 102 14.44 -7.49 -29.80
N SER A 103 13.59 -7.15 -30.77
CA SER A 103 13.13 -8.05 -31.83
C SER A 103 13.95 -7.92 -33.11
N TYR A 104 14.60 -6.77 -33.26
CA TYR A 104 15.67 -6.52 -34.22
C TYR A 104 16.88 -5.93 -33.49
N PRO A 105 17.56 -6.70 -32.63
CA PRO A 105 18.87 -6.26 -32.22
C PRO A 105 19.70 -6.33 -33.50
N LYS A 106 20.17 -5.18 -33.98
CA LYS A 106 21.06 -5.10 -35.16
C LYS A 106 22.30 -5.99 -35.05
N ASN A 107 22.54 -6.55 -33.86
CA ASN A 107 23.67 -7.39 -33.49
C ASN A 107 23.26 -8.78 -32.96
N ILE A 108 22.00 -9.22 -33.09
CA ILE A 108 21.69 -10.66 -32.94
C ILE A 108 22.01 -11.35 -34.25
N ASN A 109 23.09 -12.13 -34.23
CA ASN A 109 23.45 -13.01 -35.34
C ASN A 109 23.12 -14.44 -34.93
N ALA A 110 22.25 -15.08 -35.71
CA ALA A 110 22.06 -16.52 -35.65
C ALA A 110 23.12 -17.17 -36.54
N SER A 111 23.96 -18.02 -35.96
CA SER A 111 24.93 -18.81 -36.71
C SER A 111 24.66 -20.29 -36.50
N LYS A 112 24.51 -21.03 -37.60
CA LYS A 112 24.36 -22.48 -37.54
C LYS A 112 25.74 -23.10 -37.40
N ASN A 113 25.95 -23.85 -36.32
CA ASN A 113 27.12 -24.69 -36.19
C ASN A 113 26.94 -25.89 -37.13
N THR A 114 27.74 -25.95 -38.18
CA THR A 114 27.64 -26.99 -39.23
C THR A 114 28.01 -28.38 -38.74
N GLN A 115 28.75 -28.49 -37.64
CA GLN A 115 29.15 -29.78 -37.07
C GLN A 115 28.07 -30.36 -36.15
N THR A 116 27.38 -29.51 -35.38
CA THR A 116 26.39 -29.94 -34.39
C THR A 116 24.95 -29.75 -34.84
N GLY A 117 24.72 -29.00 -35.92
CA GLY A 117 23.40 -28.59 -36.40
C GLY A 117 22.72 -27.53 -35.53
N LYS A 118 23.31 -27.14 -34.39
CA LYS A 118 22.72 -26.20 -33.43
C LYS A 118 22.78 -24.77 -33.95
N TYR A 119 21.77 -23.97 -33.62
CA TYR A 119 21.76 -22.53 -33.88
C TYR A 119 22.22 -21.78 -32.63
N HIS A 120 23.30 -21.02 -32.78
CA HIS A 120 23.83 -20.16 -31.74
C HIS A 120 23.30 -18.75 -31.97
N LEU A 121 22.52 -18.24 -31.01
CA LEU A 121 22.09 -16.86 -30.97
C LEU A 121 23.16 -16.07 -30.21
N LYS A 122 23.80 -15.12 -30.90
CA LYS A 122 24.83 -14.25 -30.31
C LYS A 122 24.37 -12.81 -30.29
N TYR A 123 24.55 -12.12 -29.17
CA TYR A 123 24.35 -10.67 -29.04
C TYR A 123 25.69 -10.00 -28.73
N ASN A 124 26.11 -9.04 -29.56
CA ASN A 124 27.43 -8.37 -29.42
C ASN A 124 28.61 -9.36 -29.29
N ASN A 125 28.55 -10.49 -30.01
CA ASN A 125 29.49 -11.62 -29.97
C ASN A 125 29.39 -12.55 -28.75
N ASP A 126 28.59 -12.21 -27.74
CA ASP A 126 28.32 -13.08 -26.60
C ASP A 126 27.19 -14.05 -26.91
N GLU A 127 27.39 -15.33 -26.60
CA GLU A 127 26.38 -16.37 -26.81
C GLU A 127 25.31 -16.27 -25.73
N ILE A 128 24.09 -15.93 -26.14
CA ILE A 128 22.95 -15.76 -25.24
C ILE A 128 22.06 -17.00 -25.19
N ALA A 129 22.06 -17.81 -26.25
CA ALA A 129 21.33 -19.08 -26.29
C ALA A 129 21.89 -20.02 -27.36
N VAL A 130 21.91 -21.32 -27.04
CA VAL A 130 22.12 -22.41 -28.00
C VAL A 130 20.79 -23.11 -28.19
N LEU A 131 20.27 -23.05 -29.42
CA LEU A 131 19.11 -23.80 -29.82
C LEU A 131 19.62 -25.09 -30.47
N ASP A 132 19.22 -26.23 -29.93
CA ASP A 132 19.38 -27.48 -30.67
C ASP A 132 18.64 -27.40 -32.00
N ASN A 133 19.05 -28.20 -32.99
CA ASN A 133 18.40 -28.28 -34.30
C ASN A 133 16.98 -28.83 -34.09
N VAL A 134 16.07 -27.99 -33.62
CA VAL A 134 14.69 -28.35 -33.37
C VAL A 134 13.97 -28.16 -34.69
N ASP A 135 13.93 -29.22 -35.48
CA ASP A 135 12.80 -29.41 -36.37
C ASP A 135 11.55 -29.42 -35.47
N CYS A 136 10.88 -28.26 -35.38
CA CYS A 136 9.60 -28.12 -34.67
C CYS A 136 8.49 -28.99 -35.29
N LYS A 137 8.77 -29.66 -36.41
CA LYS A 137 7.89 -30.63 -37.06
C LYS A 137 7.77 -31.94 -36.28
N ASP A 138 8.81 -32.37 -35.58
CA ASP A 138 8.87 -33.71 -34.96
C ASP A 138 8.79 -33.70 -33.42
N TYR A 139 9.02 -32.54 -32.80
CA TYR A 139 8.95 -32.41 -31.34
C TYR A 139 7.73 -31.59 -30.95
N GLY A 140 6.77 -32.24 -30.30
CA GLY A 140 5.51 -31.67 -29.86
C GLY A 140 5.63 -30.45 -28.91
N PRO A 141 4.50 -29.95 -28.38
CA PRO A 141 4.30 -28.59 -27.82
C PRO A 141 5.27 -28.12 -26.71
N LYS A 142 6.14 -28.99 -26.17
CA LYS A 142 7.12 -28.66 -25.14
C LYS A 142 8.28 -27.78 -25.65
N ASN A 143 8.70 -27.91 -26.91
CA ASN A 143 9.87 -27.16 -27.41
C ASN A 143 9.52 -25.74 -27.86
N CYS A 144 8.32 -25.52 -28.45
CA CYS A 144 7.80 -24.18 -28.66
C CYS A 144 7.62 -23.44 -27.32
N ARG A 145 7.15 -24.13 -26.28
CA ARG A 145 7.02 -23.55 -24.94
C ARG A 145 8.35 -23.04 -24.39
N ILE A 146 9.47 -23.76 -24.60
CA ILE A 146 10.81 -23.30 -24.20
C ILE A 146 11.23 -22.05 -24.99
N LEU A 147 10.96 -22.01 -26.31
CA LEU A 147 11.27 -20.84 -27.14
C LEU A 147 10.48 -19.61 -26.68
N PHE A 148 9.18 -19.76 -26.43
CA PHE A 148 8.34 -18.67 -25.94
C PHE A 148 8.66 -18.26 -24.50
N ASP A 149 9.04 -19.20 -23.64
CA ASP A 149 9.49 -18.89 -22.28
C ASP A 149 10.80 -18.09 -22.29
N ASN A 150 11.74 -18.45 -23.18
CA ASN A 150 12.98 -17.71 -23.36
C ASN A 150 12.74 -16.32 -23.97
N LEU A 151 11.84 -16.22 -24.96
CA LEU A 151 11.44 -14.94 -25.54
C LEU A 151 10.72 -14.04 -24.52
N TYR A 152 9.81 -14.62 -23.72
CA TYR A 152 9.13 -13.93 -22.63
C TYR A 152 10.13 -13.42 -21.59
N LYS A 153 11.07 -14.26 -21.15
CA LYS A 153 12.14 -13.85 -20.23
C LYS A 153 12.99 -12.73 -20.81
N ALA A 154 13.37 -12.80 -22.10
CA ALA A 154 14.13 -11.75 -22.76
C ALA A 154 13.36 -10.43 -22.89
N ILE A 155 12.04 -10.49 -23.10
CA ILE A 155 11.16 -9.30 -23.16
C ILE A 155 10.95 -8.72 -21.76
N VAL A 156 10.80 -9.55 -20.72
CA VAL A 156 10.44 -9.12 -19.36
C VAL A 156 11.66 -8.67 -18.54
N ALA A 157 12.83 -9.29 -18.73
CA ALA A 157 14.04 -9.02 -17.95
C ALA A 157 14.44 -7.52 -17.88
N PRO A 158 14.36 -6.73 -18.97
CA PRO A 158 14.63 -5.29 -18.90
C PRO A 158 13.63 -4.53 -18.02
N PHE A 159 12.36 -4.92 -18.03
CA PHE A 159 11.30 -4.31 -17.22
C PHE A 159 11.32 -4.77 -15.77
N GLU A 160 11.88 -5.94 -15.48
CA GLU A 160 11.94 -6.50 -14.13
C GLU A 160 12.66 -5.57 -13.16
N SER A 161 13.75 -4.93 -13.60
CA SER A 161 14.46 -3.90 -12.81
C SER A 161 13.59 -2.66 -12.52
N SER A 162 12.79 -2.22 -13.49
CA SER A 162 11.87 -1.08 -13.34
C SER A 162 10.67 -1.42 -12.45
N TYR A 163 10.13 -2.64 -12.55
CA TYR A 163 9.11 -3.16 -11.65
C TYR A 163 9.64 -3.31 -10.23
N GLN A 164 10.84 -3.87 -10.04
CA GLN A 164 11.49 -3.95 -8.74
C GLN A 164 11.76 -2.55 -8.16
N TYR A 165 12.13 -1.57 -8.98
CA TYR A 165 12.31 -0.18 -8.55
C TYR A 165 10.98 0.49 -8.16
N ALA A 166 9.93 0.35 -8.97
CA ALA A 166 8.60 0.89 -8.65
C ALA A 166 8.01 0.22 -7.39
N ASN A 167 8.15 -1.11 -7.27
CA ASN A 167 7.69 -1.88 -6.11
C ASN A 167 8.52 -1.57 -4.86
N SER A 168 9.83 -1.37 -4.97
CA SER A 168 10.66 -0.96 -3.83
C SER A 168 10.32 0.44 -3.35
N LYS A 169 10.05 1.40 -4.25
CA LYS A 169 9.56 2.74 -3.88
C LYS A 169 8.18 2.70 -3.23
N ALA A 170 7.27 1.87 -3.73
CA ALA A 170 5.97 1.65 -3.10
C ALA A 170 6.13 1.01 -1.71
N GLY A 171 6.99 -0.02 -1.59
CA GLY A 171 7.31 -0.70 -0.34
C GLY A 171 7.91 0.24 0.72
N ILE A 172 8.86 1.10 0.32
CA ILE A 172 9.45 2.12 1.21
C ILE A 172 8.39 3.11 1.69
N ASN A 173 7.51 3.58 0.79
CA ASN A 173 6.43 4.50 1.17
C ASN A 173 5.44 3.86 2.15
N ILE A 174 5.11 2.58 1.97
CA ILE A 174 4.25 1.84 2.89
C ILE A 174 4.96 1.68 4.24
N ALA A 175 6.24 1.31 4.24
CA ALA A 175 7.03 1.16 5.46
C ALA A 175 7.12 2.48 6.25
N LEU A 176 7.40 3.61 5.59
CA LEU A 176 7.46 4.93 6.24
C LEU A 176 6.12 5.33 6.86
N LYS A 177 5.00 5.09 6.17
CA LYS A 177 3.68 5.39 6.71
C LYS A 177 3.30 4.45 7.86
N ASN A 178 3.68 3.19 7.78
CA ASN A 178 3.50 2.24 8.88
C ASN A 178 4.29 2.65 10.13
N THR A 179 5.53 3.11 9.95
CA THR A 179 6.34 3.68 11.04
C THR A 179 5.69 4.94 11.61
N ALA A 180 5.13 5.81 10.76
CA ALA A 180 4.42 7.00 11.22
C ALA A 180 3.18 6.65 12.07
N TRP A 181 2.40 5.65 11.66
CA TRP A 181 1.27 5.15 12.45
C TRP A 181 1.70 4.47 13.75
N ALA A 182 2.77 3.66 13.73
CA ALA A 182 3.33 3.08 14.95
C ALA A 182 3.74 4.19 15.95
N ASN A 183 4.43 5.22 15.44
CA ASN A 183 4.81 6.40 16.22
C ASN A 183 3.58 7.16 16.75
N TYR A 184 2.51 7.26 15.97
CA TYR A 184 1.25 7.87 16.41
C TYR A 184 0.66 7.12 17.61
N PHE A 185 0.47 5.80 17.51
CA PHE A 185 -0.07 5.00 18.61
C PHE A 185 0.85 5.00 19.84
N GLU A 186 2.16 5.09 19.65
CA GLU A 186 3.10 5.08 20.76
C GLU A 186 3.18 6.43 21.49
N ASN A 187 3.19 7.53 20.74
CA ASN A 187 3.56 8.86 21.24
C ASN A 187 2.41 9.86 21.31
N SER A 188 1.32 9.69 20.57
CA SER A 188 0.15 10.57 20.69
C SER A 188 -0.60 10.36 22.02
N ARG A 189 -1.55 11.25 22.34
CA ARG A 189 -2.44 11.06 23.51
C ARG A 189 -3.44 9.95 23.20
N SER A 190 -3.87 9.22 24.22
CA SER A 190 -4.95 8.24 24.10
C SER A 190 -6.22 8.91 23.59
N GLN A 191 -7.05 8.16 22.86
CA GLN A 191 -8.29 8.66 22.30
C GLN A 191 -9.44 7.77 22.69
N THR A 192 -10.52 8.38 23.16
CA THR A 192 -11.79 7.67 23.37
C THR A 192 -12.50 7.44 22.04
N PHE A 193 -13.57 6.65 22.06
CA PHE A 193 -14.41 6.45 20.87
C PHE A 193 -15.01 7.77 20.34
N ILE A 194 -15.30 8.73 21.22
CA ILE A 194 -15.84 10.05 20.83
C ILE A 194 -14.75 10.85 20.13
N ASP A 195 -13.54 10.87 20.69
CA ASP A 195 -12.39 11.55 20.09
C ASP A 195 -12.11 10.98 18.69
N LEU A 196 -12.08 9.65 18.56
CA LEU A 196 -11.90 8.98 17.27
C LEU A 196 -12.99 9.34 16.27
N ALA A 197 -14.25 9.38 16.68
CA ALA A 197 -15.37 9.75 15.80
C ALA A 197 -15.23 11.19 15.30
N ILE A 198 -14.86 12.13 16.17
CA ILE A 198 -14.67 13.54 15.80
C ILE A 198 -13.47 13.71 14.87
N ASN A 199 -12.35 13.06 15.16
CA ASN A 199 -11.18 13.11 14.27
C ASN A 199 -11.49 12.49 12.92
N THR A 200 -12.21 11.37 12.89
CA THR A 200 -12.64 10.72 11.64
C THR A 200 -13.55 11.62 10.82
N TRP A 201 -14.54 12.26 11.47
CA TRP A 201 -15.42 13.22 10.81
C TRP A 201 -14.66 14.45 10.29
N TYR A 202 -13.75 15.01 11.09
CA TYR A 202 -12.94 16.16 10.72
C TYR A 202 -11.99 15.87 9.54
N TYR A 203 -11.38 14.67 9.53
CA TYR A 203 -10.44 14.24 8.49
C TYR A 203 -11.09 13.42 7.36
N GLN A 204 -12.43 13.37 7.29
CA GLN A 204 -13.16 12.51 6.36
C GLN A 204 -12.72 12.65 4.89
N ASP A 205 -12.42 13.87 4.45
CA ASP A 205 -12.08 14.12 3.05
C ASP A 205 -10.68 13.62 2.71
N LYS A 206 -9.76 13.69 3.66
CA LYS A 206 -8.46 13.03 3.53
C LYS A 206 -8.63 11.52 3.52
N LEU A 207 -9.44 10.98 4.43
CA LEU A 207 -9.67 9.53 4.55
C LEU A 207 -10.33 8.87 3.32
N LYS A 208 -11.02 9.65 2.48
CA LYS A 208 -11.60 9.18 1.20
C LYS A 208 -10.56 9.01 0.08
N GLU A 209 -9.34 9.49 0.25
CA GLU A 209 -8.30 9.35 -0.76
C GLU A 209 -7.92 7.87 -0.96
N ASN A 210 -7.83 7.41 -2.22
CA ASN A 210 -7.48 6.03 -2.55
C ASN A 210 -5.96 5.77 -2.44
N ARG A 211 -5.39 6.11 -1.28
CA ARG A 211 -3.97 5.88 -0.96
C ARG A 211 -3.80 5.75 0.54
N LEU A 212 -2.73 5.07 0.94
CA LEU A 212 -2.35 4.99 2.35
C LEU A 212 -2.02 6.39 2.88
N LEU A 213 -2.62 6.82 3.97
CA LEU A 213 -2.42 8.15 4.53
C LEU A 213 -1.51 8.09 5.76
N PRO A 214 -0.70 9.13 6.02
CA PRO A 214 -0.05 9.27 7.32
C PRO A 214 -1.10 9.60 8.40
N PRO A 215 -0.77 9.38 9.68
CA PRO A 215 -1.62 9.82 10.78
C PRO A 215 -1.83 11.34 10.77
N PRO A 216 -2.96 11.83 11.29
CA PRO A 216 -3.24 13.27 11.34
C PRO A 216 -2.23 13.99 12.22
N ASN A 217 -1.79 15.20 11.86
CA ASN A 217 -0.79 15.94 12.63
C ASN A 217 -1.34 16.55 13.93
N LYS A 218 -2.68 16.59 14.09
CA LYS A 218 -3.37 17.12 15.26
C LYS A 218 -4.42 16.12 15.73
N GLN A 219 -4.73 16.14 17.01
CA GLN A 219 -5.82 15.38 17.61
C GLN A 219 -6.84 16.35 18.19
N TYR A 220 -8.11 16.07 17.94
CA TYR A 220 -9.24 16.77 18.56
C TYR A 220 -9.82 15.90 19.69
N PHE A 221 -10.22 16.54 20.78
CA PHE A 221 -10.83 15.87 21.92
C PHE A 221 -12.18 16.48 22.21
N ALA A 222 -13.15 15.63 22.55
CA ALA A 222 -14.41 16.09 23.11
C ALA A 222 -15.02 15.05 24.03
N LEU A 223 -15.63 15.53 25.11
CA LEU A 223 -16.20 14.70 26.16
C LEU A 223 -15.19 13.65 26.67
N HIS A 224 -13.93 14.04 26.79
CA HIS A 224 -12.83 13.15 27.18
C HIS A 224 -12.72 13.12 28.70
N PRO A 225 -13.11 12.01 29.37
CA PRO A 225 -13.03 11.92 30.82
C PRO A 225 -11.59 11.62 31.26
N SER A 226 -11.18 12.22 32.39
CA SER A 226 -9.89 11.95 33.02
C SER A 226 -10.01 11.98 34.54
N ILE A 227 -9.12 11.23 35.21
CA ILE A 227 -8.94 11.31 36.67
C ILE A 227 -7.81 12.30 36.92
N ILE A 228 -8.02 13.22 37.86
CA ILE A 228 -7.07 14.30 38.16
C ILE A 228 -6.77 14.33 39.65
N MET A 229 -5.60 14.86 40.00
CA MET A 229 -5.30 15.31 41.35
C MET A 229 -5.56 16.82 41.41
N HIS A 230 -6.58 17.24 42.16
CA HIS A 230 -7.04 18.62 42.22
C HIS A 230 -6.68 19.26 43.57
N TYR A 231 -6.05 20.42 43.51
CA TYR A 231 -5.72 21.29 44.63
C TYR A 231 -6.63 22.52 44.59
N SER A 232 -7.37 22.79 45.67
CA SER A 232 -8.19 24.00 45.83
C SER A 232 -7.56 24.91 46.88
N VAL A 233 -7.35 26.18 46.51
CA VAL A 233 -6.72 27.18 47.39
C VAL A 233 -7.65 27.56 48.54
N ASP A 234 -8.95 27.58 48.28
CA ASP A 234 -9.99 28.07 49.20
C ASP A 234 -10.64 26.97 50.03
N ALA A 235 -10.15 25.73 49.93
CA ALA A 235 -10.63 24.61 50.72
C ALA A 235 -10.01 24.60 52.13
N ASP A 236 -10.73 24.00 53.08
CA ASP A 236 -10.29 23.89 54.47
C ASP A 236 -9.01 23.05 54.59
N HIS A 237 -8.25 23.29 55.66
CA HIS A 237 -7.01 22.56 55.92
C HIS A 237 -7.27 21.05 55.97
N GLY A 238 -6.47 20.29 55.21
CA GLY A 238 -6.63 18.83 55.06
C GLY A 238 -7.54 18.43 53.89
N GLU A 239 -8.40 19.32 53.40
CA GLU A 239 -9.27 19.07 52.25
C GLU A 239 -8.70 19.60 50.94
N GLN A 240 -7.60 20.38 50.98
CA GLN A 240 -7.06 21.10 49.83
C GLN A 240 -6.71 20.20 48.63
N MET A 241 -6.15 19.02 48.85
CA MET A 241 -5.75 18.08 47.79
C MET A 241 -6.67 16.86 47.76
N LYS A 242 -7.33 16.59 46.62
CA LYS A 242 -8.22 15.41 46.44
C LYS A 242 -8.14 14.83 45.04
N GLU A 243 -8.43 13.54 44.91
CA GLU A 243 -8.78 12.97 43.61
C GLU A 243 -10.09 13.58 43.11
N ALA A 244 -10.16 13.85 41.82
CA ALA A 244 -11.32 14.43 41.17
C ALA A 244 -11.49 13.87 39.77
N LEU A 245 -12.68 14.08 39.20
CA LEU A 245 -12.96 13.78 37.81
C LEU A 245 -12.87 15.06 36.99
N ALA A 246 -12.35 14.96 35.78
CA ALA A 246 -12.40 16.04 34.80
C ALA A 246 -13.01 15.55 33.49
N ILE A 247 -13.76 16.44 32.84
CA ILE A 247 -14.28 16.25 31.50
C ILE A 247 -13.69 17.35 30.62
N GLU A 248 -12.97 16.94 29.59
CA GLU A 248 -12.48 17.81 28.52
C GLU A 248 -13.58 17.95 27.47
N TRP A 249 -14.20 19.13 27.41
CA TRP A 249 -15.32 19.41 26.51
C TRP A 249 -14.87 19.59 25.08
N ALA A 250 -13.76 20.32 24.90
CA ALA A 250 -13.16 20.60 23.62
C ALA A 250 -11.65 20.77 23.81
N GLY A 251 -10.88 20.06 23.00
CA GLY A 251 -9.42 20.09 23.08
C GLY A 251 -8.74 19.92 21.75
N ILE A 252 -7.52 20.44 21.67
CA ILE A 252 -6.62 20.25 20.53
C ILE A 252 -5.23 19.87 21.04
N ASN A 253 -4.61 18.88 20.39
CA ASN A 253 -3.27 18.43 20.70
C ASN A 253 -2.41 18.33 19.44
N TYR A 254 -1.23 18.93 19.48
CA TYR A 254 -0.21 18.89 18.44
C TYR A 254 0.86 17.88 18.83
N TRP A 255 0.60 16.61 18.55
CA TRP A 255 1.41 15.51 19.07
C TRP A 255 2.78 15.34 18.39
N GLN A 256 2.98 15.87 17.17
CA GLN A 256 4.23 15.73 16.39
C GLN A 256 5.23 16.88 16.60
N LEU A 257 4.90 17.88 17.42
CA LEU A 257 5.85 18.99 17.66
C LEU A 257 7.07 18.47 18.43
N LYS A 258 8.20 19.19 18.29
CA LYS A 258 9.43 18.91 19.07
C LYS A 258 9.14 18.82 20.58
N ILE A 259 8.21 19.66 21.04
CA ILE A 259 7.58 19.55 22.34
C ILE A 259 6.08 19.42 22.06
N PRO A 260 5.48 18.23 22.21
CA PRO A 260 4.05 18.04 22.00
C PRO A 260 3.24 18.89 22.98
N LEU A 261 2.31 19.67 22.44
CA LEU A 261 1.52 20.64 23.20
C LEU A 261 0.05 20.58 22.84
N GLY A 262 -0.81 20.78 23.83
CA GLY A 262 -2.25 20.88 23.63
C GLY A 262 -2.92 21.83 24.60
N LEU A 263 -4.15 22.22 24.26
CA LEU A 263 -4.99 23.11 25.06
C LEU A 263 -6.44 22.65 24.98
N SER A 264 -7.11 22.66 26.13
CA SER A 264 -8.48 22.20 26.24
C SER A 264 -9.30 23.03 27.23
N VAL A 265 -10.60 23.09 26.97
CA VAL A 265 -11.61 23.62 27.89
C VAL A 265 -12.18 22.46 28.69
N VAL A 266 -12.16 22.59 30.01
CA VAL A 266 -12.45 21.48 30.91
C VAL A 266 -13.42 21.88 32.01
N SER A 267 -14.06 20.87 32.58
CA SER A 267 -14.76 20.99 33.85
C SER A 267 -14.30 19.91 34.80
N THR A 268 -14.18 20.25 36.07
CA THR A 268 -13.75 19.34 37.13
C THR A 268 -14.89 19.14 38.12
N TYR A 269 -14.95 17.95 38.72
CA TYR A 269 -15.84 17.60 39.80
C TYR A 269 -15.05 16.98 40.95
N ALA A 270 -15.11 17.60 42.13
CA ALA A 270 -14.47 17.14 43.36
C ALA A 270 -15.43 17.30 44.54
N ASP A 271 -15.74 16.23 45.26
CA ASP A 271 -16.64 16.31 46.41
C ASP A 271 -15.90 16.83 47.66
N ARG A 272 -16.33 18.00 48.16
CA ARG A 272 -15.71 18.75 49.26
C ARG A 272 -16.80 19.42 50.08
N VAL A 273 -16.61 19.46 51.39
CA VAL A 273 -17.61 20.03 52.33
C VAL A 273 -17.67 21.56 52.23
N SER A 274 -16.54 22.22 51.98
CA SER A 274 -16.41 23.69 52.13
C SER A 274 -16.35 24.49 50.83
N VAL A 275 -16.27 23.84 49.66
CA VAL A 275 -16.16 24.51 48.35
C VAL A 275 -17.10 23.86 47.33
N LYS A 276 -17.48 24.60 46.28
CA LYS A 276 -18.35 24.05 45.24
C LYS A 276 -17.69 22.88 44.52
N SER A 277 -18.47 21.84 44.29
CA SER A 277 -17.96 20.59 43.72
C SER A 277 -17.57 20.71 42.24
N VAL A 278 -18.20 21.62 41.48
CA VAL A 278 -17.95 21.80 40.05
C VAL A 278 -17.16 23.08 39.80
N SER A 279 -16.12 22.98 38.96
CA SER A 279 -15.34 24.13 38.48
C SER A 279 -15.08 24.01 36.98
N HIS A 280 -14.87 25.14 36.31
CA HIS A 280 -14.57 25.19 34.87
C HIS A 280 -13.23 25.84 34.64
N GLY A 281 -12.56 25.50 33.53
CA GLY A 281 -11.27 26.12 33.25
C GLY A 281 -10.58 25.61 32.02
N VAL A 282 -9.25 25.75 32.03
CA VAL A 282 -8.38 25.36 30.92
C VAL A 282 -7.38 24.31 31.37
N MET A 283 -7.06 23.38 30.46
CA MET A 283 -6.07 22.34 30.65
C MET A 283 -5.02 22.45 29.55
N PHE A 284 -3.76 22.38 29.95
CA PHE A 284 -2.60 22.37 29.06
C PHE A 284 -1.99 20.98 29.05
N HIS A 285 -1.70 20.46 27.87
CA HIS A 285 -1.07 19.16 27.67
C HIS A 285 0.39 19.35 27.28
N ILE A 286 1.28 18.61 27.93
CA ILE A 286 2.72 18.61 27.64
C ILE A 286 3.19 17.17 27.41
N ASN A 287 3.95 16.97 26.34
CA ASN A 287 4.57 15.69 25.98
C ASN A 287 3.54 14.54 25.85
N ASN A 288 2.28 14.85 25.51
CA ASN A 288 1.19 13.90 25.37
C ASN A 288 0.97 12.95 26.58
N THR A 289 1.52 13.29 27.75
CA THR A 289 1.55 12.41 28.91
C THR A 289 1.10 13.13 30.16
N TYR A 290 1.57 14.37 30.33
CA TYR A 290 1.27 15.20 31.50
C TYR A 290 0.29 16.29 31.10
N SER A 291 -0.69 16.53 31.95
CA SER A 291 -1.55 17.70 31.80
C SER A 291 -1.70 18.41 33.12
N PHE A 292 -1.79 19.74 33.07
CA PHE A 292 -2.09 20.56 34.22
C PHE A 292 -3.13 21.59 33.82
N GLY A 293 -3.90 22.08 34.79
CA GLY A 293 -4.92 23.06 34.48
C GLY A 293 -5.26 23.94 35.66
N LEU A 294 -5.97 25.00 35.30
CA LEU A 294 -6.46 26.02 36.20
C LEU A 294 -7.97 26.03 36.08
N THR A 295 -8.67 25.98 37.21
CA THR A 295 -10.13 26.03 37.27
C THR A 295 -10.60 27.14 38.20
N THR A 296 -11.78 27.66 37.90
CA THR A 296 -12.52 28.55 38.79
C THR A 296 -13.99 28.14 38.82
N ASN A 297 -14.69 28.46 39.90
CA ASN A 297 -16.14 28.27 40.00
C ASN A 297 -16.86 29.62 40.07
N SER A 298 -18.19 29.58 40.19
CA SER A 298 -19.01 30.81 40.25
C SER A 298 -18.70 31.70 41.45
N ASP A 299 -18.10 31.14 42.50
CA ASP A 299 -17.78 31.83 43.75
C ASP A 299 -16.33 32.30 43.75
N GLN A 300 -15.69 32.30 42.57
CA GLN A 300 -14.31 32.71 42.33
C GLN A 300 -13.28 31.91 43.13
N GLN A 301 -13.64 30.69 43.54
CA GLN A 301 -12.69 29.79 44.21
C GLN A 301 -11.80 29.14 43.17
N HIS A 302 -10.50 29.18 43.39
CA HIS A 302 -9.50 28.77 42.42
C HIS A 302 -8.97 27.36 42.70
N GLY A 303 -8.71 26.63 41.62
CA GLY A 303 -8.14 25.30 41.68
C GLY A 303 -7.04 25.10 40.66
N ILE A 304 -6.06 24.29 41.02
CA ILE A 304 -4.98 23.84 40.16
C ILE A 304 -5.07 22.32 40.14
N PHE A 305 -4.87 21.69 39.00
CA PHE A 305 -4.81 20.23 38.96
C PHE A 305 -3.72 19.72 38.06
N VAL A 306 -3.35 18.46 38.29
CA VAL A 306 -2.45 17.69 37.44
C VAL A 306 -3.08 16.34 37.12
N THR A 307 -2.76 15.80 35.94
CA THR A 307 -3.20 14.49 35.51
C THR A 307 -2.18 13.83 34.59
N LEU A 308 -2.21 12.51 34.59
CA LEU A 308 -1.46 11.65 33.69
C LEU A 308 -2.45 10.98 32.75
N ASP A 309 -2.05 10.77 31.50
CA ASP A 309 -2.84 9.99 30.55
C ASP A 309 -2.86 8.51 30.96
N LEU A 310 -3.76 8.17 31.90
CA LEU A 310 -3.90 6.83 32.45
C LEU A 310 -4.43 5.85 31.40
N LEU A 311 -5.26 6.30 30.46
CA LEU A 311 -5.78 5.46 29.39
C LEU A 311 -4.62 4.87 28.57
N LYS A 312 -3.56 5.63 28.35
CA LYS A 312 -2.35 5.16 27.67
C LYS A 312 -1.58 4.08 28.43
N LEU A 313 -1.75 3.99 29.76
CA LEU A 313 -1.19 2.89 30.57
C LEU A 313 -2.01 1.60 30.41
N PHE A 314 -3.31 1.72 30.12
CA PHE A 314 -4.21 0.59 29.89
C PHE A 314 -4.31 0.17 28.41
N GLU A 315 -3.86 1.01 27.47
CA GLU A 315 -3.77 0.67 26.06
C GLU A 315 -2.65 -0.36 25.80
N ASP A 316 -3.02 -1.57 25.37
CA ASP A 316 -2.05 -2.53 24.83
C ASP A 316 -1.60 -2.07 23.43
N LYS A 317 -0.54 -1.24 23.43
CA LYS A 317 0.06 -0.67 22.22
C LYS A 317 0.36 -1.71 21.14
N LYS A 318 0.75 -2.94 21.52
CA LYS A 318 1.07 -4.02 20.57
C LYS A 318 -0.20 -4.61 19.96
N SER A 319 -1.27 -4.74 20.74
CA SER A 319 -2.56 -5.23 20.25
C SER A 319 -3.21 -4.25 19.28
N ASN A 320 -3.21 -2.95 19.61
CA ASN A 320 -3.78 -1.91 18.74
C ASN A 320 -3.09 -1.83 17.38
N TYR A 321 -1.75 -1.90 17.36
CA TYR A 321 -1.00 -1.93 16.11
C TYR A 321 -1.27 -3.21 15.30
N LYS A 322 -1.34 -4.38 15.95
CA LYS A 322 -1.69 -5.64 15.28
C LYS A 322 -3.10 -5.60 14.68
N ASN A 323 -4.07 -5.05 15.39
CA ASN A 323 -5.45 -4.93 14.90
C ASN A 323 -5.53 -4.02 13.67
N TYR A 324 -4.79 -2.90 13.67
CA TYR A 324 -4.66 -2.04 12.50
C TYR A 324 -4.04 -2.78 11.30
N LEU A 325 -2.94 -3.51 11.51
CA LEU A 325 -2.30 -4.30 10.44
C LEU A 325 -3.20 -5.41 9.90
N ASN A 326 -3.95 -6.10 10.76
CA ASN A 326 -4.86 -7.17 10.33
C ASN A 326 -5.98 -6.60 9.44
N ASN A 327 -6.58 -5.47 9.83
CA ASN A 327 -7.63 -4.82 9.04
C ASN A 327 -7.14 -4.32 7.67
N ILE A 328 -5.83 -4.06 7.50
CA ILE A 328 -5.23 -3.73 6.21
C ILE A 328 -4.94 -4.97 5.36
N LYS A 329 -4.60 -6.11 5.98
CA LYS A 329 -4.36 -7.37 5.25
C LYS A 329 -5.63 -7.96 4.64
N ASP A 330 -6.78 -7.62 5.20
CA ASP A 330 -8.10 -8.06 4.73
C ASP A 330 -8.70 -7.14 3.64
N LEU A 331 -8.01 -6.04 3.30
CA LEU A 331 -8.27 -5.15 2.16
C LEU A 331 -7.40 -5.53 0.96
#